data_AF-A0A8J7RIA2-F1
#
_entry.id   AF-A0A8J7RIA2-F1
#
_cell.length_a   1.000
_cell.length_b   1.000
_cell.length_c   1.000
_cell.angle_alpha   90.00
_cell.angle_beta   90.00
_cell.angle_gamma   90.00
#
_symmetry.space_group_name_H-M   'P 1'
#
loop_
_entity.id
_entity.type
_entity.pdbx_description
1 polymer ?
#
loop_
_entity_poly.entity_id
_entity_poly.type
_entity_poly.pdbx_seq_one_letter_code
_entity_poly.pdbx_strand_id
1 'polypeptide(L)'
;MKNSTLNILLLSLLLFVVGTCNGYSIEYDWVINESGTYTLEEDLIISEYKYGILINASNVTINGNNFKLIGHNNHDNIGILINYDWMTDKIYGDIEIKNLNISNFSSGIYMEEAKRVSIHNCEFWNNTHVIIVRGSPELYTYLNTFGPNQSSRVNSDPLCSPKAVYEYKGKEHTYRLGNYYIPALDLKDTDNDGVLNGVMLSNEWDGYDPYPLKEAPSNYVIKELYYPTVENLPSYANPVIVDIFALADEPEYYMGKVRPEPTSEPEPTPNGGSGKGTVVKEQEKQGTREGFGSQNIRDRVTLSNVIADDPLDADLARKQLKDNVIGSEDDMSLNEDAVIIGGPVSNAFANKYNHMFEKPVTNDYPGENTGVIQVLRIQEEAGGIVQTHYIVYIAGSDRYGTQAAVEYFKTLTELPDEPILVKWVDGKPVLVE
;
A
#
# COMPACT_ATOMS: atom_id res chain seq x y z
N MET A 1 28.78 -46.54 -64.51
CA MET A 1 28.41 -46.11 -65.88
C MET A 1 26.89 -45.99 -65.97
N LYS A 2 26.44 -45.04 -66.79
CA LYS A 2 25.09 -44.46 -66.92
C LYS A 2 23.94 -45.45 -67.17
N ASN A 3 22.75 -45.11 -66.66
CA ASN A 3 21.45 -44.92 -67.37
C ASN A 3 20.31 -45.08 -66.33
N SER A 4 19.53 -44.07 -65.91
CA SER A 4 18.68 -43.08 -66.60
C SER A 4 17.44 -43.65 -67.30
N THR A 5 16.29 -43.54 -66.62
CA THR A 5 14.90 -43.39 -67.11
C THR A 5 14.10 -42.89 -65.89
N LEU A 6 13.67 -41.64 -65.70
CA LEU A 6 12.98 -40.62 -66.51
C LEU A 6 11.47 -40.88 -66.72
N ASN A 7 10.66 -39.93 -66.21
CA ASN A 7 9.23 -39.62 -66.40
C ASN A 7 8.23 -40.50 -65.60
N ILE A 8 7.17 -39.98 -64.95
CA ILE A 8 6.23 -38.92 -65.34
C ILE A 8 5.68 -38.16 -64.11
N LEU A 9 5.66 -36.82 -64.24
CA LEU A 9 4.70 -35.82 -63.76
C LEU A 9 3.47 -36.32 -62.96
N LEU A 10 3.28 -35.79 -61.74
CA LEU A 10 1.99 -35.17 -61.42
C LEU A 10 2.21 -33.91 -60.57
N LEU A 11 1.95 -32.80 -61.25
CA LEU A 11 1.83 -31.45 -60.78
C LEU A 11 0.59 -31.36 -59.87
N SER A 12 0.75 -31.32 -58.56
CA SER A 12 -0.24 -30.70 -57.66
C SER A 12 0.36 -29.43 -57.09
N LEU A 13 0.06 -28.34 -57.80
CA LEU A 13 0.22 -26.97 -57.40
C LEU A 13 -0.61 -26.73 -56.12
N LEU A 14 -0.07 -27.08 -54.94
CA LEU A 14 -0.57 -26.59 -53.67
C LEU A 14 0.12 -25.25 -53.41
N LEU A 15 -0.43 -24.22 -54.05
CA LEU A 15 -0.12 -22.83 -53.77
C LEU A 15 -0.70 -22.49 -52.38
N PHE A 16 -0.10 -23.01 -51.31
CA PHE A 16 -0.25 -22.40 -50.01
C PHE A 16 0.60 -21.13 -50.05
N VAL A 17 -0.01 -20.04 -50.51
CA VAL A 17 0.34 -18.72 -50.01
C VAL A 17 -0.06 -18.76 -48.53
N VAL A 18 0.81 -19.34 -47.70
CA VAL A 18 0.84 -18.99 -46.29
C VAL A 18 1.37 -17.57 -46.33
N GLY A 19 0.44 -16.61 -46.43
CA GLY A 19 0.73 -15.28 -45.95
C GLY A 19 1.05 -15.46 -44.48
N THR A 20 2.33 -15.61 -44.15
CA THR A 20 2.79 -15.34 -42.80
C THR A 20 2.49 -13.86 -42.63
N CYS A 21 1.36 -13.55 -42.00
CA CYS A 21 1.28 -12.32 -41.28
C CYS A 21 2.49 -12.36 -40.35
N ASN A 22 3.50 -11.53 -40.64
CA ASN A 22 4.52 -11.23 -39.65
C ASN A 22 3.74 -10.50 -38.56
N GLY A 23 3.16 -11.26 -37.63
CA GLY A 23 2.72 -10.70 -36.37
C GLY A 23 3.96 -10.06 -35.79
N TYR A 24 3.97 -8.74 -35.71
CA TYR A 24 5.00 -8.03 -35.00
C TYR A 24 4.98 -8.57 -33.56
N SER A 25 6.03 -9.29 -33.16
CA SER A 25 6.20 -9.67 -31.77
C SER A 25 6.56 -8.41 -31.00
N ILE A 26 5.69 -8.00 -30.09
CA ILE A 26 5.98 -6.89 -29.18
C ILE A 26 7.07 -7.39 -28.21
N GLU A 27 8.21 -6.72 -28.21
CA GLU A 27 9.33 -7.01 -27.32
C GLU A 27 9.41 -5.96 -26.21
N TYR A 28 9.80 -6.40 -25.02
CA TYR A 28 9.97 -5.56 -23.83
C TYR A 28 11.42 -5.67 -23.35
N ASP A 29 12.01 -4.58 -22.86
CA ASP A 29 13.36 -4.62 -22.31
C ASP A 29 13.39 -5.23 -20.90
N TRP A 30 12.30 -5.14 -20.15
CA TRP A 30 12.16 -5.84 -18.87
C TRP A 30 10.78 -6.48 -18.74
N VAL A 31 10.74 -7.75 -18.33
CA VAL A 31 9.51 -8.47 -17.99
C VAL A 31 9.55 -8.94 -16.54
N ILE A 32 8.56 -8.53 -15.75
CA ILE A 32 8.34 -8.91 -14.36
C ILE A 32 7.23 -9.95 -14.32
N ASN A 33 7.58 -11.21 -14.00
CA ASN A 33 6.62 -12.31 -13.88
C ASN A 33 6.42 -12.79 -12.44
N GLU A 34 7.12 -12.21 -11.47
CA GLU A 34 7.09 -12.61 -10.07
C GLU A 34 6.83 -11.38 -9.18
N SER A 35 6.12 -11.59 -8.07
CA SER A 35 5.92 -10.57 -7.04
C SER A 35 7.27 -10.14 -6.44
N GLY A 36 7.35 -8.91 -5.95
CA GLY A 36 8.56 -8.40 -5.30
C GLY A 36 8.81 -6.93 -5.55
N THR A 37 9.95 -6.45 -5.04
CA THR A 37 10.41 -5.08 -5.25
C THR A 37 11.54 -5.07 -6.27
N TYR A 38 11.41 -4.23 -7.30
CA TYR A 38 12.34 -4.06 -8.39
C TYR A 38 12.87 -2.63 -8.33
N THR A 39 14.17 -2.48 -8.09
CA THR A 39 14.81 -1.16 -7.97
C THR A 39 15.70 -0.91 -9.17
N LEU A 40 15.58 0.26 -9.80
CA LEU A 40 16.52 0.67 -10.84
C LEU A 40 17.84 1.10 -10.18
N GLU A 41 18.95 0.64 -10.74
CA GLU A 41 20.30 1.01 -10.33
C GLU A 41 20.99 1.94 -11.35
N GLU A 42 20.37 2.13 -12.50
CA GLU A 42 20.81 3.01 -13.58
C GLU A 42 19.63 3.46 -14.45
N ASP A 43 19.87 4.45 -15.31
CA ASP A 43 18.90 4.87 -16.32
C ASP A 43 18.63 3.74 -17.31
N LEU A 44 17.35 3.38 -17.50
CA LEU A 44 16.90 2.39 -18.46
C LEU A 44 16.52 3.09 -19.77
N ILE A 45 17.37 2.93 -20.79
CA ILE A 45 17.16 3.48 -22.14
C ILE A 45 16.58 2.38 -23.01
N ILE A 46 15.33 2.57 -23.44
CA ILE A 46 14.58 1.55 -24.19
C ILE A 46 15.00 1.58 -25.64
N SER A 47 15.33 0.41 -26.18
CA SER A 47 15.74 0.29 -27.58
C SER A 47 14.62 0.64 -28.57
N GLU A 48 14.98 1.13 -29.76
CA GLU A 48 14.02 1.35 -30.84
C GLU A 48 13.21 0.07 -31.10
N TYR A 49 11.89 0.21 -31.22
CA TYR A 49 10.91 -0.88 -31.44
C TYR A 49 10.54 -1.76 -30.23
N LYS A 50 11.04 -1.47 -29.03
CA LYS A 50 10.61 -2.15 -27.81
C LYS A 50 9.79 -1.27 -26.90
N TYR A 51 9.02 -1.91 -26.03
CA TYR A 51 8.39 -1.29 -24.88
C TYR A 51 9.32 -1.42 -23.67
N GLY A 52 9.11 -0.61 -22.64
CA GLY A 52 9.97 -0.61 -21.47
C GLY A 52 9.77 -1.84 -20.59
N ILE A 53 8.90 -1.70 -19.59
CA ILE A 53 8.69 -2.70 -18.55
C ILE A 53 7.30 -3.33 -18.70
N LEU A 54 7.24 -4.66 -18.75
CA LEU A 54 6.01 -5.43 -18.68
C LEU A 54 5.82 -5.99 -17.27
N ILE A 55 4.66 -5.78 -16.67
CA ILE A 55 4.28 -6.37 -15.39
C ILE A 55 3.19 -7.44 -15.61
N ASN A 56 3.55 -8.69 -15.34
CA ASN A 56 2.70 -9.89 -15.37
C ASN A 56 2.59 -10.55 -13.99
N ALA A 57 2.63 -9.75 -12.93
CA ALA A 57 2.50 -10.22 -11.55
C ALA A 57 1.78 -9.20 -10.67
N SER A 58 1.12 -9.71 -9.63
CA SER A 58 0.57 -8.89 -8.53
C SER A 58 1.62 -8.71 -7.42
N ASN A 59 1.38 -7.79 -6.48
CA ASN A 59 2.31 -7.51 -5.37
C ASN A 59 3.70 -7.09 -5.90
N VAL A 60 3.72 -6.09 -6.79
CA VAL A 60 4.93 -5.61 -7.45
C VAL A 60 5.17 -4.16 -7.06
N THR A 61 6.37 -3.87 -6.55
CA THR A 61 6.84 -2.50 -6.37
C THR A 61 7.96 -2.22 -7.37
N ILE A 62 7.80 -1.22 -8.23
CA ILE A 62 8.90 -0.63 -9.01
C ILE A 62 9.36 0.64 -8.29
N ASN A 63 10.62 0.65 -7.85
CA ASN A 63 11.28 1.82 -7.29
C ASN A 63 12.33 2.33 -8.27
N GLY A 64 12.05 3.45 -8.94
CA GLY A 64 12.99 4.04 -9.89
C GLY A 64 14.26 4.58 -9.24
N ASN A 65 14.29 4.79 -7.91
CA ASN A 65 15.43 5.38 -7.20
C ASN A 65 15.94 6.69 -7.84
N ASN A 66 15.00 7.46 -8.41
CA ASN A 66 15.20 8.68 -9.21
C ASN A 66 15.96 8.49 -10.53
N PHE A 67 16.21 7.26 -10.97
CA PHE A 67 16.68 6.98 -12.32
C PHE A 67 15.58 7.18 -13.35
N LYS A 68 15.99 7.17 -14.62
CA LYS A 68 15.13 7.46 -15.75
C LYS A 68 14.76 6.20 -16.51
N LEU A 69 13.51 6.16 -16.97
CA LEU A 69 13.03 5.30 -18.02
C LEU A 69 12.84 6.18 -19.27
N ILE A 70 13.61 5.93 -20.32
CA ILE A 70 13.70 6.82 -21.48
C ILE A 70 13.34 6.06 -22.76
N GLY A 71 12.30 6.52 -23.45
CA GLY A 71 11.90 6.02 -24.77
C GLY A 71 12.39 6.87 -25.93
N HIS A 72 11.85 6.58 -27.13
CA HIS A 72 12.23 7.23 -28.39
C HIS A 72 11.11 8.08 -29.03
N ASN A 73 9.98 8.28 -28.33
CA ASN A 73 8.81 9.03 -28.78
C ASN A 73 8.30 8.60 -30.18
N ASN A 74 8.42 7.31 -30.49
CA ASN A 74 7.80 6.70 -31.66
C ASN A 74 6.31 6.41 -31.38
N HIS A 75 5.51 6.41 -32.43
CA HIS A 75 4.12 5.99 -32.36
C HIS A 75 4.05 4.58 -31.73
N ASP A 76 3.25 4.44 -30.68
CA ASP A 76 2.90 3.19 -29.99
C ASP A 76 3.87 2.64 -28.92
N ASN A 77 4.96 3.34 -28.56
CA ASN A 77 5.83 2.85 -27.46
C ASN A 77 5.25 3.15 -26.07
N ILE A 78 5.30 2.13 -25.20
CA ILE A 78 4.84 2.15 -23.81
C ILE A 78 6.05 2.05 -22.87
N GLY A 79 6.14 2.97 -21.89
CA GLY A 79 7.15 2.92 -20.84
C GLY A 79 6.93 1.74 -19.90
N ILE A 80 5.78 1.71 -19.22
CA ILE A 80 5.40 0.60 -18.34
C ILE A 80 4.02 0.09 -18.74
N LEU A 81 3.90 -1.21 -19.00
CA LEU A 81 2.63 -1.89 -19.24
C LEU A 81 2.30 -2.79 -18.04
N ILE A 82 1.18 -2.50 -17.38
CA ILE A 82 0.51 -3.47 -16.49
C ILE A 82 -0.44 -4.27 -17.36
N ASN A 83 -0.13 -5.55 -17.53
CA ASN A 83 -0.81 -6.41 -18.48
C ASN A 83 -2.23 -6.77 -18.03
N TYR A 84 -3.05 -7.27 -18.96
CA TYR A 84 -4.24 -8.05 -18.68
C TYR A 84 -4.16 -9.30 -19.56
N ASP A 85 -4.16 -10.48 -18.94
CA ASP A 85 -4.15 -11.72 -19.71
C ASP A 85 -5.57 -12.10 -20.10
N TRP A 86 -6.00 -11.61 -21.26
CA TRP A 86 -7.30 -11.88 -21.88
C TRP A 86 -7.55 -13.37 -22.18
N MET A 87 -6.50 -14.20 -22.25
CA MET A 87 -6.67 -15.65 -22.46
C MET A 87 -7.10 -16.36 -21.17
N THR A 88 -6.67 -15.85 -20.02
CA THR A 88 -6.94 -16.44 -18.70
C THR A 88 -7.85 -15.59 -17.83
N ASP A 89 -8.30 -14.44 -18.33
CA ASP A 89 -9.02 -13.40 -17.59
C ASP A 89 -8.26 -12.98 -16.31
N LYS A 90 -6.93 -13.02 -16.37
CA LYS A 90 -6.09 -12.77 -15.20
C LYS A 90 -5.81 -11.29 -15.09
N ILE A 91 -6.25 -10.74 -13.96
CA ILE A 91 -6.05 -9.37 -13.53
C ILE A 91 -4.88 -9.31 -12.55
N TYR A 92 -3.98 -8.34 -12.75
CA TYR A 92 -2.90 -8.05 -11.81
C TYR A 92 -3.25 -6.87 -10.91
N GLY A 93 -2.76 -6.89 -9.68
CA GLY A 93 -3.02 -5.81 -8.73
C GLY A 93 -2.04 -5.75 -7.58
N ASP A 94 -2.28 -4.80 -6.67
CA ASP A 94 -1.32 -4.46 -5.60
C ASP A 94 0.03 -4.06 -6.21
N ILE A 95 0.00 -3.05 -7.07
CA ILE A 95 1.17 -2.57 -7.81
C ILE A 95 1.51 -1.16 -7.35
N GLU A 96 2.78 -0.92 -7.05
CA GLU A 96 3.31 0.38 -6.68
C GLU A 96 4.43 0.78 -7.67
N ILE A 97 4.32 1.97 -8.25
CA ILE A 97 5.36 2.56 -9.11
C ILE A 97 5.78 3.88 -8.47
N LYS A 98 7.05 4.00 -8.08
CA LYS A 98 7.53 5.19 -7.37
C LYS A 98 8.93 5.64 -7.72
N ASN A 99 9.23 6.91 -7.43
CA ASN A 99 10.56 7.50 -7.54
C ASN A 99 11.18 7.33 -8.92
N LEU A 100 10.42 7.50 -10.00
CA LEU A 100 10.87 7.20 -11.36
C LEU A 100 10.65 8.40 -12.29
N ASN A 101 11.61 8.70 -13.15
CA ASN A 101 11.45 9.71 -14.20
C ASN A 101 11.16 9.01 -15.53
N ILE A 102 9.97 9.20 -16.10
CA ILE A 102 9.49 8.51 -17.30
C ILE A 102 9.36 9.53 -18.44
N SER A 103 10.08 9.30 -19.54
CA SER A 103 10.13 10.28 -20.62
C SER A 103 10.19 9.70 -22.02
N ASN A 104 9.71 10.48 -22.98
CA ASN A 104 9.76 10.17 -24.42
C ASN A 104 9.01 8.89 -24.81
N PHE A 105 7.83 8.65 -24.25
CA PHE A 105 6.95 7.55 -24.67
C PHE A 105 5.66 8.05 -25.32
N SER A 106 5.04 7.21 -26.15
CA SER A 106 3.65 7.46 -26.55
C SER A 106 2.75 7.32 -25.33
N SER A 107 2.95 6.30 -24.50
CA SER A 107 2.31 6.16 -23.18
C SER A 107 3.36 5.93 -22.11
N GLY A 108 3.45 6.80 -21.12
CA GLY A 108 4.39 6.64 -20.00
C GLY A 108 4.06 5.37 -19.21
N ILE A 109 2.84 5.30 -18.67
CA ILE A 109 2.29 4.11 -18.02
C ILE A 109 0.97 3.75 -18.70
N TYR A 110 0.80 2.48 -19.03
CA TYR A 110 -0.41 1.94 -19.63
C TYR A 110 -0.90 0.75 -18.79
N MET A 111 -2.18 0.72 -18.49
CA MET A 111 -2.79 -0.30 -17.63
C MET A 111 -4.10 -0.81 -18.24
N GLU A 112 -4.27 -2.14 -18.24
CA GLU A 112 -5.53 -2.80 -18.59
C GLU A 112 -6.03 -3.61 -17.41
N GLU A 113 -7.27 -3.35 -17.00
CA GLU A 113 -8.04 -4.08 -15.98
C GLU A 113 -7.35 -4.26 -14.60
N ALA A 114 -6.23 -3.56 -14.35
CA ALA A 114 -5.43 -3.69 -13.14
C ALA A 114 -6.14 -3.13 -11.89
N LYS A 115 -5.86 -3.67 -10.70
CA LYS A 115 -6.52 -3.23 -9.45
C LYS A 115 -5.52 -2.80 -8.38
N ARG A 116 -5.87 -1.82 -7.55
CA ARG A 116 -5.00 -1.32 -6.47
C ARG A 116 -3.61 -0.96 -6.98
N VAL A 117 -3.58 0.01 -7.89
CA VAL A 117 -2.34 0.53 -8.46
C VAL A 117 -2.04 1.88 -7.85
N SER A 118 -0.83 2.08 -7.35
CA SER A 118 -0.36 3.36 -6.84
C SER A 118 0.83 3.86 -7.67
N ILE A 119 0.76 5.11 -8.11
CA ILE A 119 1.81 5.78 -8.88
C ILE A 119 2.15 7.07 -8.17
N HIS A 120 3.35 7.19 -7.61
CA HIS A 120 3.69 8.36 -6.82
C HIS A 120 5.15 8.75 -6.83
N ASN A 121 5.42 10.02 -6.53
CA ASN A 121 6.77 10.58 -6.55
C ASN A 121 7.51 10.31 -7.88
N CYS A 122 6.78 10.30 -9.01
CA CYS A 122 7.34 10.11 -10.33
C CYS A 122 7.31 11.43 -11.13
N GLU A 123 8.19 11.53 -12.11
CA GLU A 123 8.24 12.67 -13.03
C GLU A 123 7.97 12.23 -14.46
N PHE A 124 7.16 12.99 -15.20
CA PHE A 124 6.76 12.64 -16.55
C PHE A 124 7.10 13.75 -17.53
N TRP A 125 7.93 13.43 -18.53
CA TRP A 125 8.46 14.42 -19.46
C TRP A 125 8.32 13.99 -20.92
N ASN A 126 7.73 14.85 -21.74
CA ASN A 126 7.64 14.66 -23.19
C ASN A 126 7.00 13.31 -23.59
N ASN A 127 5.98 12.87 -22.84
CA ASN A 127 5.14 11.76 -23.22
C ASN A 127 3.91 12.28 -23.98
N THR A 128 3.38 11.51 -24.92
CA THR A 128 2.09 11.88 -25.53
C THR A 128 0.97 11.73 -24.50
N HIS A 129 0.94 10.55 -23.86
CA HIS A 129 0.07 10.23 -22.73
C HIS A 129 0.92 9.89 -21.51
N VAL A 130 0.71 10.57 -20.39
CA VAL A 130 1.38 10.30 -19.12
C VAL A 130 0.92 8.93 -18.60
N ILE A 131 -0.39 8.78 -18.46
CA ILE A 131 -1.04 7.57 -17.96
C ILE A 131 -2.21 7.22 -18.88
N ILE A 132 -2.31 5.95 -19.29
CA ILE A 132 -3.48 5.37 -19.96
C ILE A 132 -4.07 4.27 -19.08
N VAL A 133 -5.38 4.34 -18.84
CA VAL A 133 -6.13 3.36 -18.05
C VAL A 133 -7.32 2.85 -18.83
N ARG A 134 -7.43 1.52 -18.91
CA ARG A 134 -8.61 0.82 -19.41
C ARG A 134 -9.10 -0.15 -18.34
N GLY A 135 -10.07 0.27 -17.52
CA GLY A 135 -10.77 -0.64 -16.60
C GLY A 135 -10.08 -0.91 -15.26
N SER A 136 -9.39 0.05 -14.67
CA SER A 136 -8.66 -0.18 -13.40
C SER A 136 -9.35 0.43 -12.19
N PRO A 137 -10.19 -0.34 -11.44
CA PRO A 137 -10.72 0.17 -10.18
C PRO A 137 -9.58 0.32 -9.17
N GLU A 138 -9.57 1.42 -8.41
CA GLU A 138 -8.58 1.71 -7.36
C GLU A 138 -7.17 2.08 -7.89
N LEU A 139 -7.13 3.02 -8.85
CA LEU A 139 -5.90 3.71 -9.25
C LEU A 139 -5.66 4.95 -8.38
N TYR A 140 -4.51 5.03 -7.71
CA TYR A 140 -4.08 6.18 -6.93
C TYR A 140 -2.85 6.84 -7.56
N THR A 141 -2.97 8.12 -7.90
CA THR A 141 -1.88 8.89 -8.49
C THR A 141 -1.69 10.18 -7.70
N TYR A 142 -0.54 10.33 -7.04
CA TYR A 142 -0.27 11.45 -6.16
C TYR A 142 1.22 11.79 -6.11
N LEU A 143 1.56 13.02 -5.74
CA LEU A 143 2.95 13.47 -5.65
C LEU A 143 3.74 13.27 -6.95
N ASN A 144 3.09 13.21 -8.11
CA ASN A 144 3.80 13.15 -9.37
C ASN A 144 4.02 14.55 -9.94
N THR A 145 5.04 14.71 -10.78
CA THR A 145 5.28 15.93 -11.56
C THR A 145 5.01 15.66 -13.02
N PHE A 146 4.05 16.36 -13.61
CA PHE A 146 3.74 16.28 -15.03
C PHE A 146 4.27 17.50 -15.78
N GLY A 147 5.13 17.26 -16.75
CA GLY A 147 5.64 18.30 -17.64
C GLY A 147 4.57 18.85 -18.60
N PRO A 148 4.87 19.95 -19.31
CA PRO A 148 3.90 20.63 -20.17
C PRO A 148 3.46 19.80 -21.38
N ASN A 149 2.25 20.08 -21.87
CA ASN A 149 1.70 19.58 -23.13
C ASN A 149 1.57 18.05 -23.23
N GLN A 150 1.35 17.37 -22.10
CA GLN A 150 1.06 15.94 -22.03
C GLN A 150 -0.37 15.76 -21.56
N SER A 151 -1.05 14.71 -22.00
CA SER A 151 -2.39 14.38 -21.49
C SER A 151 -2.39 13.03 -20.77
N SER A 152 -3.44 12.72 -20.00
CA SER A 152 -3.66 11.36 -19.47
C SER A 152 -4.94 10.85 -20.07
N ARG A 153 -5.08 9.57 -20.39
CA ARG A 153 -6.34 8.99 -20.88
C ARG A 153 -6.87 7.98 -19.90
N VAL A 154 -7.88 8.38 -19.16
CA VAL A 154 -8.43 7.54 -18.10
C VAL A 154 -9.88 7.26 -18.48
N ASN A 155 -10.14 6.06 -18.99
CA ASN A 155 -11.48 5.66 -19.45
C ASN A 155 -12.43 5.26 -18.30
N SER A 156 -11.95 5.36 -17.06
CA SER A 156 -12.67 5.06 -15.83
C SER A 156 -12.10 5.95 -14.72
N ASP A 157 -12.87 6.95 -14.29
CA ASP A 157 -12.70 7.73 -13.06
C ASP A 157 -11.58 8.78 -13.02
N PRO A 158 -11.71 9.81 -12.16
CA PRO A 158 -10.61 10.75 -11.94
C PRO A 158 -9.33 10.02 -11.51
N LEU A 159 -8.18 10.65 -11.80
CA LEU A 159 -6.92 10.33 -11.16
C LEU A 159 -7.11 10.48 -9.64
N CYS A 160 -7.28 9.37 -8.93
CA CYS A 160 -7.65 9.44 -7.52
C CYS A 160 -6.43 9.75 -6.66
N SER A 161 -6.63 10.56 -5.63
CA SER A 161 -5.61 10.87 -4.63
C SER A 161 -5.95 10.16 -3.32
N PRO A 162 -4.97 9.57 -2.62
CA PRO A 162 -5.18 9.13 -1.25
C PRO A 162 -5.44 10.35 -0.35
N LYS A 163 -6.07 10.11 0.80
CA LYS A 163 -6.02 11.08 1.89
C LYS A 163 -4.66 10.96 2.57
N ALA A 164 -4.04 12.07 2.92
CA ALA A 164 -2.71 12.12 3.49
C ALA A 164 -2.68 13.03 4.73
N VAL A 165 -1.85 12.67 5.70
CA VAL A 165 -1.30 13.62 6.67
C VAL A 165 0.06 14.02 6.14
N TYR A 166 0.25 15.31 5.88
CA TYR A 166 1.47 15.81 5.26
C TYR A 166 1.87 17.16 5.84
N GLU A 167 3.16 17.48 5.74
CA GLU A 167 3.68 18.79 6.06
C GLU A 167 3.93 19.59 4.77
N TYR A 168 3.44 20.83 4.73
CA TYR A 168 3.72 21.80 3.68
C TYR A 168 4.08 23.15 4.32
N LYS A 169 5.23 23.70 3.94
CA LYS A 169 5.78 24.95 4.51
C LYS A 169 5.86 24.96 6.04
N GLY A 170 6.18 23.81 6.64
CA GLY A 170 6.29 23.65 8.09
C GLY A 170 4.96 23.59 8.84
N LYS A 171 3.83 23.49 8.13
CA LYS A 171 2.51 23.29 8.71
C LYS A 171 1.97 21.92 8.31
N GLU A 172 1.36 21.23 9.26
CA GLU A 172 0.70 19.96 9.01
C GLU A 172 -0.72 20.17 8.45
N HIS A 173 -1.07 19.31 7.49
CA HIS A 173 -2.34 19.29 6.80
C HIS A 173 -2.86 17.85 6.75
N THR A 174 -4.18 17.70 6.80
CA THR A 174 -4.86 16.41 6.64
C THR A 174 -5.87 16.55 5.51
N TYR A 175 -5.43 16.22 4.29
CA TYR A 175 -6.24 16.42 3.09
C TYR A 175 -5.88 15.42 1.98
N ARG A 176 -6.55 15.47 0.83
CA ARG A 176 -6.15 14.67 -0.34
C ARG A 176 -4.99 15.34 -1.05
N LEU A 177 -4.05 14.52 -1.51
CA LEU A 177 -2.80 15.00 -2.12
C LEU A 177 -2.74 14.54 -3.57
N GLY A 178 -2.81 15.44 -4.53
CA GLY A 178 -2.77 15.11 -5.97
C GLY A 178 -1.41 15.31 -6.60
N ASN A 179 -1.38 15.72 -7.87
CA ASN A 179 -0.17 15.82 -8.68
C ASN A 179 0.18 17.29 -9.01
N TYR A 180 1.45 17.55 -9.31
CA TYR A 180 1.95 18.85 -9.71
C TYR A 180 2.05 18.96 -11.24
N TYR A 181 1.54 20.06 -11.81
CA TYR A 181 1.47 20.28 -13.26
C TYR A 181 2.26 21.53 -13.67
N ILE A 182 3.35 21.32 -14.42
CA ILE A 182 4.20 22.38 -14.94
C ILE A 182 3.67 22.78 -16.32
N PRO A 183 3.43 24.07 -16.66
CA PRO A 183 3.00 25.24 -15.90
C PRO A 183 1.48 25.44 -16.15
N ALA A 184 0.65 24.90 -15.25
CA ALA A 184 -0.79 24.90 -15.46
C ALA A 184 -1.51 25.84 -14.48
N LEU A 185 -1.93 26.99 -15.02
CA LEU A 185 -3.19 27.67 -14.70
C LEU A 185 -3.21 28.64 -13.50
N ASP A 186 -4.07 29.66 -13.64
CA ASP A 186 -4.38 30.72 -12.67
C ASP A 186 -5.23 30.21 -11.48
N LEU A 187 -5.01 28.98 -11.03
CA LEU A 187 -5.70 28.41 -9.88
C LEU A 187 -5.09 28.93 -8.58
N LYS A 188 -5.92 29.09 -7.55
CA LYS A 188 -5.50 29.63 -6.25
C LYS A 188 -5.57 28.56 -5.18
N ASP A 189 -4.60 28.56 -4.30
CA ASP A 189 -4.61 27.85 -3.03
C ASP A 189 -5.05 28.86 -1.96
N THR A 190 -6.35 28.86 -1.62
CA THR A 190 -6.97 29.89 -0.78
C THR A 190 -6.81 29.65 0.72
N ASP A 191 -6.63 28.40 1.12
CA ASP A 191 -6.47 27.92 2.50
C ASP A 191 -5.00 27.62 2.86
N ASN A 192 -4.10 27.74 1.88
CA ASN A 192 -2.66 27.59 2.01
C ASN A 192 -2.28 26.22 2.58
N ASP A 193 -2.94 25.18 2.09
CA ASP A 193 -2.59 23.78 2.35
C ASP A 193 -1.64 23.21 1.30
N GLY A 194 -1.39 23.96 0.22
CA GLY A 194 -0.55 23.52 -0.88
C GLY A 194 -1.32 22.74 -1.94
N VAL A 195 -2.63 22.59 -1.83
CA VAL A 195 -3.51 22.05 -2.87
C VAL A 195 -4.23 23.22 -3.53
N LEU A 196 -4.27 23.24 -4.86
CA LEU A 196 -4.96 24.28 -5.60
C LEU A 196 -6.47 24.03 -5.53
N ASN A 197 -7.22 25.10 -5.26
CA ASN A 197 -8.67 25.03 -5.20
C ASN A 197 -9.23 25.05 -6.63
N GLY A 198 -9.96 24.00 -6.99
CA GLY A 198 -10.67 23.91 -8.26
C GLY A 198 -10.49 22.58 -8.99
N VAL A 199 -11.46 22.28 -9.84
CA VAL A 199 -11.52 21.08 -10.68
C VAL A 199 -10.72 21.34 -11.95
N MET A 200 -9.58 20.68 -12.14
CA MET A 200 -8.82 20.60 -13.41
C MET A 200 -9.59 19.83 -14.50
N LEU A 201 -10.61 20.45 -15.09
CA LEU A 201 -11.32 19.85 -16.24
C LEU A 201 -10.40 19.78 -17.46
N SER A 202 -9.82 18.63 -17.72
CA SER A 202 -9.41 18.27 -19.08
C SER A 202 -10.62 17.70 -19.84
N ASN A 203 -10.56 17.72 -21.17
CA ASN A 203 -11.69 17.35 -22.04
C ASN A 203 -12.19 15.92 -21.78
N GLU A 204 -13.33 15.53 -22.36
CA GLU A 204 -14.05 14.27 -22.09
C GLU A 204 -13.22 12.96 -22.21
N TRP A 205 -12.00 13.00 -22.73
CA TRP A 205 -11.08 11.85 -22.86
C TRP A 205 -9.78 12.00 -22.08
N ASP A 206 -9.53 13.18 -21.52
CA ASP A 206 -8.33 13.48 -20.77
C ASP A 206 -8.63 13.35 -19.26
N GLY A 207 -7.85 12.55 -18.55
CA GLY A 207 -8.05 12.25 -17.12
C GLY A 207 -7.99 13.49 -16.23
N TYR A 208 -8.92 13.56 -15.27
CA TYR A 208 -9.09 14.68 -14.34
C TYR A 208 -8.38 14.42 -13.00
N ASP A 209 -7.57 15.37 -12.51
CA ASP A 209 -7.03 15.38 -11.14
C ASP A 209 -7.77 16.41 -10.26
N PRO A 210 -8.54 15.95 -9.26
CA PRO A 210 -9.32 16.82 -8.39
C PRO A 210 -8.54 17.59 -7.33
N TYR A 211 -7.29 17.21 -7.04
CA TYR A 211 -6.52 17.79 -5.94
C TYR A 211 -5.10 18.20 -6.35
N PRO A 212 -4.93 19.00 -7.41
CA PRO A 212 -3.62 19.34 -7.94
C PRO A 212 -2.76 20.12 -6.94
N LEU A 213 -1.47 19.83 -6.87
CA LEU A 213 -0.52 20.50 -5.99
C LEU A 213 -0.14 21.88 -6.53
N LYS A 214 0.07 22.83 -5.61
CA LYS A 214 0.55 24.18 -5.91
C LYS A 214 2.03 24.23 -6.26
N GLU A 215 2.84 23.40 -5.61
CA GLU A 215 4.29 23.34 -5.78
C GLU A 215 4.73 21.90 -6.05
N ALA A 216 6.00 21.73 -6.45
CA ALA A 216 6.53 20.41 -6.77
C ALA A 216 6.46 19.44 -5.57
N PRO A 217 6.30 18.12 -5.81
CA PRO A 217 6.17 17.10 -4.78
C PRO A 217 7.27 17.12 -3.71
N SER A 218 8.49 17.52 -4.08
CA SER A 218 9.62 17.65 -3.16
C SER A 218 9.41 18.66 -2.02
N ASN A 219 8.37 19.48 -2.07
CA ASN A 219 8.00 20.45 -1.04
C ASN A 219 7.02 19.90 0.00
N TYR A 220 6.65 18.62 -0.10
CA TYR A 220 5.70 17.95 0.78
C TYR A 220 6.40 16.81 1.51
N VAL A 221 6.16 16.70 2.82
CA VAL A 221 6.63 15.56 3.62
C VAL A 221 5.43 14.74 4.03
N ILE A 222 5.31 13.52 3.51
CA ILE A 222 4.25 12.59 3.89
C ILE A 222 4.54 12.02 5.27
N LYS A 223 3.57 12.14 6.17
CA LYS A 223 3.58 11.47 7.46
C LYS A 223 2.76 10.19 7.40
N GLU A 224 1.56 10.26 6.82
CA GLU A 224 0.63 9.14 6.72
C GLU A 224 -0.18 9.18 5.42
N LEU A 225 -0.61 8.01 4.92
CA LEU A 225 -1.44 7.85 3.73
C LEU A 225 -2.61 6.90 4.00
N TYR A 226 -3.78 7.23 3.46
CA TYR A 226 -5.03 6.53 3.62
C TYR A 226 -5.66 6.29 2.24
N TYR A 227 -5.79 5.02 1.86
CA TYR A 227 -6.35 4.59 0.59
C TYR A 227 -7.83 4.19 0.78
N PRO A 228 -8.79 4.93 0.18
CA PRO A 228 -10.19 4.52 0.23
C PRO A 228 -10.42 3.30 -0.66
N THR A 229 -10.93 2.21 -0.11
CA THR A 229 -11.35 1.02 -0.88
C THR A 229 -12.60 1.33 -1.71
N VAL A 230 -12.61 0.90 -2.97
CA VAL A 230 -13.74 1.06 -3.90
C VAL A 230 -14.41 -0.31 -4.06
N GLU A 231 -15.34 -0.64 -3.17
CA GLU A 231 -16.08 -1.90 -3.27
C GLU A 231 -17.14 -1.86 -4.38
N ASN A 232 -17.15 -2.89 -5.24
CA ASN A 232 -18.29 -3.28 -6.10
C ASN A 232 -18.85 -2.20 -7.04
N LEU A 233 -18.00 -1.57 -7.86
CA LEU A 233 -18.49 -0.80 -9.00
C LEU A 233 -18.36 -1.62 -10.30
N PRO A 234 -19.43 -1.72 -11.12
CA PRO A 234 -19.36 -2.30 -12.45
C PRO A 234 -18.22 -1.68 -13.26
N SER A 235 -17.60 -2.44 -14.18
CA SER A 235 -16.50 -1.98 -15.08
C SER A 235 -16.82 -0.75 -15.96
N TYR A 236 -18.06 -0.25 -15.90
CA TYR A 236 -18.55 0.95 -16.60
C TYR A 236 -19.32 1.91 -15.70
N ALA A 237 -19.48 1.60 -14.42
CA ALA A 237 -19.89 2.61 -13.47
C ALA A 237 -18.65 3.44 -13.20
N ASN A 238 -18.70 4.74 -13.44
CA ASN A 238 -17.65 5.63 -13.01
C ASN A 238 -17.74 5.77 -11.47
N PRO A 239 -16.90 5.15 -10.61
CA PRO A 239 -16.51 5.78 -9.36
C PRO A 239 -15.95 7.17 -9.67
N VAL A 240 -16.84 8.14 -9.85
CA VAL A 240 -16.66 9.34 -9.06
C VAL A 240 -16.43 8.79 -7.66
N ILE A 241 -15.22 8.93 -7.10
CA ILE A 241 -15.06 8.92 -5.66
C ILE A 241 -15.96 10.07 -5.23
N VAL A 242 -17.25 9.78 -5.09
CA VAL A 242 -18.28 10.75 -4.76
C VAL A 242 -17.82 11.21 -3.42
N ASP A 243 -17.56 12.50 -3.39
CA ASP A 243 -16.96 13.25 -2.32
C ASP A 243 -17.86 13.17 -1.09
N ILE A 244 -17.90 12.02 -0.43
CA ILE A 244 -18.68 11.75 0.78
C ILE A 244 -18.12 12.58 1.96
N PHE A 245 -16.97 13.25 1.77
CA PHE A 245 -16.33 14.08 2.79
C PHE A 245 -16.28 15.58 2.47
N ALA A 246 -16.74 16.05 1.30
CA ALA A 246 -16.79 17.48 0.98
C ALA A 246 -18.13 18.18 1.27
N LEU A 247 -19.02 17.58 2.06
CA LEU A 247 -20.24 18.26 2.51
C LEU A 247 -20.36 18.28 4.03
N ALA A 248 -19.47 19.02 4.69
CA ALA A 248 -19.77 19.96 5.78
C ALA A 248 -18.48 20.43 6.45
N ASP A 249 -18.45 21.71 6.86
CA ASP A 249 -17.38 22.35 7.65
C ASP A 249 -17.22 21.76 9.08
N GLU A 250 -17.95 20.69 9.41
CA GLU A 250 -17.83 19.92 10.65
C GLU A 250 -17.97 18.42 10.34
N PRO A 251 -16.99 17.56 10.67
CA PRO A 251 -17.06 16.14 10.35
C PRO A 251 -17.99 15.41 11.33
N GLU A 252 -19.27 15.25 10.95
CA GLU A 252 -20.13 14.23 11.55
C GLU A 252 -19.74 12.84 11.03
N TYR A 253 -19.44 11.94 11.97
CA TYR A 253 -19.06 10.55 11.71
C TYR A 253 -20.19 9.77 11.00
N TYR A 254 -19.98 9.42 9.74
CA TYR A 254 -20.76 8.42 9.03
C TYR A 254 -19.88 7.22 8.67
N MET A 255 -19.64 6.32 9.63
CA MET A 255 -19.14 4.96 9.38
C MET A 255 -20.33 4.00 9.33
N GLY A 256 -20.78 3.67 8.12
CA GLY A 256 -21.70 2.56 7.90
C GLY A 256 -20.96 1.23 8.05
N LYS A 257 -21.40 0.39 8.99
CA LYS A 257 -21.13 -1.06 8.95
C LYS A 257 -21.79 -1.63 7.69
N VAL A 258 -21.06 -2.37 6.85
CA VAL A 258 -21.42 -3.66 6.21
C VAL A 258 -20.26 -4.07 5.29
N ARG A 259 -19.71 -5.27 5.50
CA ARG A 259 -18.81 -6.00 4.60
C ARG A 259 -19.69 -6.89 3.72
N PRO A 260 -19.60 -6.90 2.37
CA PRO A 260 -20.31 -7.89 1.58
C PRO A 260 -19.64 -9.26 1.77
N GLU A 261 -20.45 -10.29 2.07
CA GLU A 261 -19.97 -11.67 2.08
C GLU A 261 -19.64 -12.15 0.65
N PRO A 262 -18.64 -13.03 0.47
CA PRO A 262 -18.34 -13.62 -0.82
C PRO A 262 -19.45 -14.58 -1.26
N THR A 263 -20.02 -14.32 -2.43
CA THR A 263 -20.93 -15.23 -3.14
C THR A 263 -20.15 -16.49 -3.58
N SER A 264 -20.66 -17.68 -3.28
CA SER A 264 -20.06 -18.95 -3.71
C SER A 264 -20.23 -19.19 -5.22
N GLU A 265 -19.12 -19.48 -5.92
CA GLU A 265 -19.14 -20.00 -7.29
C GLU A 265 -19.58 -21.49 -7.35
N PRO A 266 -20.16 -21.95 -8.47
CA PRO A 266 -20.76 -23.28 -8.58
C PRO A 266 -19.73 -24.39 -8.79
N GLU A 267 -20.07 -25.57 -8.25
CA GLU A 267 -19.26 -26.79 -8.28
C GLU A 267 -18.88 -27.28 -9.69
N PRO A 268 -17.64 -27.78 -9.86
CA PRO A 268 -17.34 -28.88 -10.75
C PRO A 268 -17.19 -30.19 -9.97
N THR A 269 -18.01 -31.18 -10.32
CA THR A 269 -17.89 -32.60 -9.88
C THR A 269 -16.86 -33.36 -10.75
N PRO A 270 -16.47 -34.59 -10.42
CA PRO A 270 -15.47 -34.95 -9.42
C PRO A 270 -14.28 -35.72 -10.04
N ASN A 271 -13.09 -35.67 -9.44
CA ASN A 271 -12.14 -36.80 -9.49
C ASN A 271 -11.14 -36.75 -8.34
N GLY A 272 -10.90 -37.92 -7.75
CA GLY A 272 -10.46 -38.10 -6.37
C GLY A 272 -8.97 -38.01 -6.09
N GLY A 273 -8.65 -37.89 -4.80
CA GLY A 273 -7.27 -37.93 -4.30
C GLY A 273 -7.19 -37.52 -2.84
N SER A 274 -7.14 -38.51 -1.95
CA SER A 274 -7.08 -38.40 -0.50
C SER A 274 -5.86 -37.61 0.02
N GLY A 275 -6.08 -36.61 0.86
CA GLY A 275 -5.06 -36.01 1.73
C GLY A 275 -5.69 -35.33 2.93
N LYS A 276 -5.55 -35.91 4.13
CA LYS A 276 -6.03 -35.34 5.40
C LYS A 276 -5.23 -34.08 5.74
N GLY A 277 -5.91 -32.95 5.87
CA GLY A 277 -5.40 -31.71 6.48
C GLY A 277 -6.46 -31.08 7.36
N THR A 278 -6.14 -30.86 8.62
CA THR A 278 -7.03 -30.32 9.66
C THR A 278 -7.26 -28.83 9.43
N VAL A 279 -8.51 -28.39 9.43
CA VAL A 279 -8.90 -26.96 9.40
C VAL A 279 -8.75 -26.39 10.81
N VAL A 280 -7.87 -25.40 10.99
CA VAL A 280 -7.91 -24.47 12.13
C VAL A 280 -8.69 -23.25 11.67
N LYS A 281 -9.70 -22.86 12.45
CA LYS A 281 -10.64 -21.78 12.15
C LYS A 281 -9.93 -20.42 12.22
N GLU A 282 -10.07 -19.59 11.19
CA GLU A 282 -9.83 -18.15 11.27
C GLU A 282 -10.75 -17.55 12.35
N GLN A 283 -10.17 -16.84 13.33
CA GLN A 283 -10.92 -15.99 14.24
C GLN A 283 -10.97 -14.55 13.69
N GLU A 284 -12.17 -14.00 13.72
CA GLU A 284 -12.60 -12.69 13.23
C GLU A 284 -11.80 -11.51 13.81
N LYS A 285 -11.30 -10.60 12.95
CA LYS A 285 -10.71 -9.31 13.39
C LYS A 285 -11.81 -8.25 13.59
N GLN A 286 -12.18 -7.96 14.85
CA GLN A 286 -12.94 -6.77 15.29
C GLN A 286 -12.32 -6.14 16.56
N GLY A 287 -12.41 -4.80 16.70
CA GLY A 287 -12.69 -4.16 18.00
C GLY A 287 -11.64 -3.27 18.72
N THR A 288 -10.83 -2.43 18.04
CA THR A 288 -10.00 -1.44 18.76
C THR A 288 -10.85 -0.41 19.52
N ARG A 289 -10.49 -0.10 20.76
CA ARG A 289 -11.21 0.81 21.66
C ARG A 289 -11.01 2.28 21.30
N GLU A 290 -11.96 3.11 21.71
CA GLU A 290 -11.88 4.57 21.58
C GLU A 290 -11.04 5.20 22.71
N GLY A 291 -10.75 6.50 22.59
CA GLY A 291 -10.04 7.27 23.61
C GLY A 291 -8.52 7.25 23.51
N PHE A 292 -7.97 6.92 22.33
CA PHE A 292 -6.58 7.21 22.01
C PHE A 292 -6.43 8.70 21.67
N GLY A 293 -5.39 9.34 22.21
CA GLY A 293 -5.01 10.72 21.95
C GLY A 293 -4.39 10.93 20.57
N SER A 294 -4.03 9.85 19.87
CA SER A 294 -3.59 9.88 18.47
C SER A 294 -4.06 8.66 17.68
N GLN A 295 -4.24 8.88 16.38
CA GLN A 295 -4.60 7.83 15.44
C GLN A 295 -3.40 6.87 15.21
N ASN A 296 -2.16 7.38 15.25
CA ASN A 296 -0.95 6.56 15.13
C ASN A 296 -0.88 5.46 16.19
N ILE A 297 -1.08 5.80 17.46
CA ILE A 297 -1.07 4.80 18.53
C ILE A 297 -2.26 3.83 18.40
N ARG A 298 -3.44 4.34 18.01
CA ARG A 298 -4.63 3.51 17.79
C ARG A 298 -4.40 2.49 16.67
N ASP A 299 -3.77 2.88 15.57
CA ASP A 299 -3.51 2.00 14.43
C ASP A 299 -2.44 0.97 14.75
N ARG A 300 -1.40 1.36 15.50
CA ARG A 300 -0.42 0.39 16.04
C ARG A 300 -1.11 -0.71 16.84
N VAL A 301 -2.02 -0.35 17.76
CA VAL A 301 -2.79 -1.35 18.53
C VAL A 301 -3.70 -2.19 17.63
N THR A 302 -4.32 -1.57 16.63
CA THR A 302 -5.24 -2.25 15.71
C THR A 302 -4.53 -3.33 14.90
N LEU A 303 -3.35 -3.01 14.38
CA LEU A 303 -2.56 -3.88 13.50
C LEU A 303 -1.73 -4.92 14.27
N SER A 304 -1.34 -4.62 15.50
CA SER A 304 -0.52 -5.52 16.33
C SER A 304 -1.32 -6.65 16.96
N ASN A 305 -0.71 -7.78 17.26
CA ASN A 305 -1.25 -8.75 18.21
C ASN A 305 -1.19 -8.18 19.64
N VAL A 306 -2.31 -8.16 20.38
CA VAL A 306 -2.30 -7.72 21.80
C VAL A 306 -2.27 -8.98 22.66
N ILE A 307 -1.16 -9.16 23.39
CA ILE A 307 -0.83 -10.41 24.08
C ILE A 307 -0.87 -10.18 25.59
N ALA A 308 -1.77 -10.88 26.28
CA ALA A 308 -1.91 -10.83 27.73
C ALA A 308 -2.41 -12.18 28.28
N ASP A 309 -1.62 -12.80 29.15
CA ASP A 309 -1.96 -14.12 29.73
C ASP A 309 -2.75 -14.03 31.03
N ASP A 310 -2.44 -13.04 31.87
CA ASP A 310 -3.19 -12.82 33.10
C ASP A 310 -4.60 -12.33 32.78
N PRO A 311 -5.66 -12.93 33.36
CA PRO A 311 -7.03 -12.54 33.07
C PRO A 311 -7.36 -11.07 33.36
N LEU A 312 -6.71 -10.44 34.34
CA LEU A 312 -6.94 -9.04 34.69
C LEU A 312 -6.21 -8.11 33.73
N ASP A 313 -4.98 -8.44 33.35
CA ASP A 313 -4.24 -7.69 32.33
C ASP A 313 -4.95 -7.81 30.96
N ALA A 314 -5.48 -8.99 30.64
CA ALA A 314 -6.28 -9.21 29.45
C ALA A 314 -7.61 -8.45 29.48
N ASP A 315 -8.30 -8.39 30.63
CA ASP A 315 -9.51 -7.57 30.80
C ASP A 315 -9.21 -6.07 30.67
N LEU A 316 -8.11 -5.60 31.27
CA LEU A 316 -7.62 -4.22 31.11
C LEU A 316 -7.34 -3.90 29.65
N ALA A 317 -6.58 -4.76 28.96
CA ALA A 317 -6.26 -4.61 27.54
C ALA A 317 -7.53 -4.63 26.67
N ARG A 318 -8.50 -5.50 26.97
CA ARG A 318 -9.80 -5.52 26.28
C ARG A 318 -10.58 -4.23 26.47
N LYS A 319 -10.60 -3.68 27.69
CA LYS A 319 -11.32 -2.44 28.00
C LYS A 319 -10.65 -1.20 27.42
N GLN A 320 -9.33 -1.18 27.38
CA GLN A 320 -8.57 0.03 27.05
C GLN A 320 -8.03 0.07 25.63
N LEU A 321 -7.66 -1.09 25.05
CA LEU A 321 -6.91 -1.18 23.80
C LEU A 321 -7.71 -1.81 22.68
N LYS A 322 -8.06 -3.10 22.75
CA LYS A 322 -8.86 -3.79 21.72
C LYS A 322 -9.51 -5.08 22.20
N ASP A 323 -10.60 -5.49 21.57
CA ASP A 323 -11.37 -6.68 21.96
C ASP A 323 -10.62 -8.01 21.81
N ASN A 324 -9.89 -8.17 20.71
CA ASN A 324 -9.18 -9.40 20.41
C ASN A 324 -7.81 -9.44 21.10
N VAL A 325 -7.82 -9.72 22.40
CA VAL A 325 -6.61 -10.00 23.21
C VAL A 325 -6.39 -11.50 23.29
N ILE A 326 -5.21 -11.93 22.86
CA ILE A 326 -4.79 -13.33 22.81
C ILE A 326 -3.85 -13.64 23.98
N GLY A 327 -3.80 -14.92 24.37
CA GLY A 327 -2.75 -15.43 25.25
C GLY A 327 -1.51 -15.79 24.44
N SER A 328 -0.40 -16.01 25.13
CA SER A 328 0.85 -16.46 24.57
C SER A 328 0.77 -17.95 24.22
N GLU A 329 1.38 -18.29 23.08
CA GLU A 329 1.58 -19.66 22.62
C GLU A 329 3.08 -19.93 22.43
N ASP A 330 3.53 -21.18 22.59
CA ASP A 330 4.95 -21.54 22.65
C ASP A 330 5.72 -21.17 21.36
N ASP A 331 5.04 -21.23 20.21
CA ASP A 331 5.56 -20.96 18.87
C ASP A 331 5.52 -19.48 18.48
N MET A 332 4.90 -18.61 19.29
CA MET A 332 4.92 -17.17 19.04
C MET A 332 6.34 -16.63 19.04
N SER A 333 6.64 -15.83 18.03
CA SER A 333 7.94 -15.20 17.80
C SER A 333 7.79 -13.69 17.58
N LEU A 334 8.92 -12.98 17.47
CA LEU A 334 8.93 -11.52 17.36
C LEU A 334 8.91 -11.02 15.89
N ASN A 335 8.35 -11.82 14.99
CA ASN A 335 8.27 -11.59 13.55
C ASN A 335 6.97 -10.90 13.11
N GLU A 336 6.18 -10.40 14.05
CA GLU A 336 4.95 -9.65 13.81
C GLU A 336 4.84 -8.49 14.81
N ASP A 337 4.10 -7.44 14.44
CA ASP A 337 3.82 -6.33 15.36
C ASP A 337 3.03 -6.84 16.58
N ALA A 338 3.47 -6.46 17.78
CA ALA A 338 2.88 -6.93 19.03
C ALA A 338 2.82 -5.85 20.11
N VAL A 339 1.75 -5.90 20.92
CA VAL A 339 1.61 -5.14 22.16
C VAL A 339 1.47 -6.13 23.31
N ILE A 340 2.52 -6.24 24.10
CA ILE A 340 2.62 -7.14 25.25
C ILE A 340 2.13 -6.40 26.49
N ILE A 341 1.13 -6.96 27.17
CA ILE A 341 0.60 -6.41 28.43
C ILE A 341 0.92 -7.36 29.59
N GLY A 342 1.48 -6.80 30.66
CA GLY A 342 1.76 -7.52 31.90
C GLY A 342 3.21 -8.00 32.04
N GLY A 343 3.65 -8.17 33.29
CA GLY A 343 5.05 -8.51 33.62
C GLY A 343 5.44 -9.96 33.28
N PRO A 344 6.74 -10.29 33.30
CA PRO A 344 7.25 -11.62 32.91
C PRO A 344 6.83 -12.75 33.86
N VAL A 345 6.36 -12.44 35.08
CA VAL A 345 5.79 -13.46 35.98
C VAL A 345 4.42 -13.93 35.52
N SER A 346 3.65 -13.03 34.89
CA SER A 346 2.24 -13.24 34.59
C SER A 346 1.96 -13.37 33.09
N ASN A 347 2.97 -13.17 32.23
CA ASN A 347 2.88 -13.28 30.77
C ASN A 347 4.12 -14.03 30.25
N ALA A 348 3.91 -15.21 29.66
CA ALA A 348 5.00 -16.09 29.23
C ALA A 348 5.73 -15.55 27.98
N PHE A 349 5.01 -14.83 27.09
CA PHE A 349 5.64 -14.12 25.97
C PHE A 349 6.53 -12.98 26.48
N ALA A 350 6.05 -12.22 27.46
CA ALA A 350 6.86 -11.21 28.14
C ALA A 350 8.10 -11.86 28.79
N ASN A 351 7.95 -12.98 29.52
CA ASN A 351 9.06 -13.70 30.13
C ASN A 351 10.15 -14.12 29.13
N LYS A 352 9.72 -14.64 27.98
CA LYS A 352 10.61 -15.12 26.90
C LYS A 352 11.50 -14.00 26.36
N TYR A 353 10.95 -12.79 26.19
CA TYR A 353 11.63 -11.68 25.52
C TYR A 353 12.03 -10.49 26.41
N ASN A 354 11.69 -10.50 27.70
CA ASN A 354 11.95 -9.41 28.66
C ASN A 354 13.39 -8.89 28.63
N HIS A 355 14.35 -9.81 28.48
CA HIS A 355 15.78 -9.52 28.48
C HIS A 355 16.27 -8.71 27.26
N MET A 356 15.45 -8.61 26.21
CA MET A 356 15.79 -7.86 24.99
C MET A 356 15.44 -6.37 25.09
N PHE A 357 14.59 -5.98 26.05
CA PHE A 357 14.21 -4.59 26.26
C PHE A 357 15.25 -3.84 27.09
N GLU A 358 15.36 -2.54 26.89
CA GLU A 358 16.36 -1.71 27.58
C GLU A 358 16.21 -1.77 29.11
N LYS A 359 14.96 -1.81 29.59
CA LYS A 359 14.64 -1.91 31.02
C LYS A 359 13.80 -3.15 31.29
N PRO A 360 14.43 -4.32 31.48
CA PRO A 360 13.70 -5.55 31.78
C PRO A 360 12.85 -5.38 33.04
N VAL A 361 11.58 -5.77 32.95
CA VAL A 361 10.62 -5.69 34.05
C VAL A 361 10.90 -6.80 35.05
N THR A 362 10.78 -6.50 36.33
CA THR A 362 10.93 -7.46 37.43
C THR A 362 9.83 -7.25 38.47
N ASN A 363 9.83 -8.03 39.54
CA ASN A 363 8.90 -7.79 40.65
C ASN A 363 9.19 -6.46 41.38
N ASP A 364 10.41 -5.93 41.26
CA ASP A 364 10.84 -4.71 41.96
C ASP A 364 10.95 -3.49 41.03
N TYR A 365 11.14 -3.71 39.72
CA TYR A 365 11.25 -2.66 38.69
C TYR A 365 10.08 -2.76 37.69
N PRO A 366 9.39 -1.67 37.31
CA PRO A 366 9.74 -0.26 37.51
C PRO A 366 9.39 0.36 38.88
N GLY A 367 8.81 -0.42 39.80
CA GLY A 367 8.54 0.01 41.18
C GLY A 367 7.05 0.13 41.51
N GLU A 368 6.76 0.40 42.77
CA GLU A 368 5.38 0.44 43.29
C GLU A 368 4.53 1.52 42.61
N ASN A 369 3.37 1.09 42.11
CA ASN A 369 2.41 1.85 41.32
C ASN A 369 2.98 2.45 40.03
N THR A 370 4.14 1.97 39.57
CA THR A 370 4.81 2.46 38.38
C THR A 370 4.74 1.40 37.28
N GLY A 371 4.51 1.85 36.06
CA GLY A 371 4.59 1.07 34.83
C GLY A 371 5.63 1.64 33.88
N VAL A 372 6.06 0.81 32.94
CA VAL A 372 6.97 1.14 31.86
C VAL A 372 6.29 0.89 30.51
N ILE A 373 6.55 1.78 29.57
CA ILE A 373 6.23 1.63 28.15
C ILE A 373 7.56 1.64 27.40
N GLN A 374 7.87 0.59 26.67
CA GLN A 374 9.12 0.49 25.92
C GLN A 374 8.89 -0.23 24.60
N VAL A 375 9.66 0.13 23.57
CA VAL A 375 9.46 -0.38 22.21
C VAL A 375 10.75 -1.04 21.74
N LEU A 376 10.64 -2.29 21.31
CA LEU A 376 11.71 -2.99 20.62
C LEU A 376 11.39 -2.97 19.11
N ARG A 377 12.36 -2.55 18.31
CA ARG A 377 12.29 -2.55 16.84
C ARG A 377 13.12 -3.71 16.33
N ILE A 378 12.47 -4.63 15.63
CA ILE A 378 13.13 -5.84 15.11
C ILE A 378 13.15 -5.75 13.61
N GLN A 379 14.36 -5.80 13.07
CA GLN A 379 14.59 -5.80 11.64
C GLN A 379 14.81 -7.24 11.20
N GLU A 380 13.91 -7.76 10.39
CA GLU A 380 14.08 -9.02 9.69
C GLU A 380 14.48 -8.74 8.25
N GLU A 381 15.55 -9.38 7.81
CA GLU A 381 15.97 -9.37 6.42
C GLU A 381 15.56 -10.68 5.77
N ALA A 382 14.45 -10.65 5.03
CA ALA A 382 13.95 -11.78 4.27
C ALA A 382 14.01 -11.44 2.78
N GLY A 383 14.86 -12.16 2.03
CA GLY A 383 14.99 -11.94 0.58
C GLY A 383 15.48 -10.54 0.19
N GLY A 384 16.26 -9.87 1.05
CA GLY A 384 16.78 -8.52 0.80
C GLY A 384 15.83 -7.37 1.15
N ILE A 385 14.69 -7.66 1.78
CA ILE A 385 13.75 -6.66 2.33
C ILE A 385 13.97 -6.59 3.83
N VAL A 386 14.27 -5.39 4.35
CA VAL A 386 14.30 -5.13 5.79
C VAL A 386 12.88 -4.79 6.25
N GLN A 387 12.19 -5.76 6.82
CA GLN A 387 10.91 -5.52 7.49
C GLN A 387 11.17 -5.11 8.94
N THR A 388 10.56 -4.03 9.40
CA THR A 388 10.65 -3.60 10.80
C THR A 388 9.35 -3.95 11.53
N HIS A 389 9.45 -4.78 12.55
CA HIS A 389 8.37 -5.10 13.47
C HIS A 389 8.51 -4.28 14.76
N TYR A 390 7.38 -3.80 15.26
CA TYR A 390 7.30 -3.02 16.49
C TYR A 390 6.72 -3.88 17.61
N ILE A 391 7.53 -4.11 18.64
CA ILE A 391 7.12 -4.83 19.84
C ILE A 391 7.00 -3.82 20.97
N VAL A 392 5.77 -3.41 21.26
CA VAL A 392 5.44 -2.50 22.37
C VAL A 392 5.27 -3.34 23.63
N TYR A 393 6.00 -3.00 24.68
CA TYR A 393 5.90 -3.68 25.97
C TYR A 393 5.42 -2.72 27.05
N ILE A 394 4.26 -3.05 27.64
CA ILE A 394 3.57 -2.25 28.64
C ILE A 394 3.36 -3.11 29.91
N ALA A 395 4.07 -2.77 30.98
CA ALA A 395 3.97 -3.54 32.22
C ALA A 395 4.36 -2.71 33.45
N GLY A 396 3.78 -3.03 34.60
CA GLY A 396 4.22 -2.53 35.91
C GLY A 396 4.67 -3.65 36.85
N SER A 397 5.29 -3.26 37.96
CA SER A 397 5.62 -4.20 39.05
C SER A 397 4.36 -4.64 39.82
N ASP A 398 3.26 -3.89 39.67
CA ASP A 398 1.94 -4.21 40.17
C ASP A 398 0.84 -3.78 39.18
N ARG A 399 -0.41 -4.08 39.54
CA ARG A 399 -1.59 -3.82 38.70
C ARG A 399 -1.83 -2.34 38.43
N TYR A 400 -1.56 -1.47 39.40
CA TYR A 400 -1.73 -0.03 39.23
C TYR A 400 -0.64 0.53 38.32
N GLY A 401 0.57 -0.01 38.40
CA GLY A 401 1.64 0.27 37.45
C GLY A 401 1.27 -0.10 36.01
N THR A 402 0.80 -1.33 35.77
CA THR A 402 0.35 -1.73 34.43
C THR A 402 -0.81 -0.86 33.94
N GLN A 403 -1.79 -0.54 34.80
CA GLN A 403 -2.89 0.36 34.46
C GLN A 403 -2.40 1.76 34.08
N ALA A 404 -1.47 2.34 34.85
CA ALA A 404 -0.89 3.65 34.56
C ALA A 404 -0.24 3.69 33.17
N ALA A 405 0.56 2.67 32.86
CA ALA A 405 1.23 2.60 31.57
C ALA A 405 0.25 2.38 30.41
N VAL A 406 -0.79 1.54 30.55
CA VAL A 406 -1.82 1.36 29.52
C VAL A 406 -2.61 2.65 29.27
N GLU A 407 -3.03 3.35 30.33
CA GLU A 407 -3.79 4.59 30.17
C GLU A 407 -2.94 5.72 29.59
N TYR A 408 -1.68 5.84 30.02
CA TYR A 408 -0.77 6.84 29.45
C TYR A 408 -0.39 6.53 28.01
N PHE A 409 -0.18 5.26 27.67
CA PHE A 409 0.11 4.81 26.31
C PHE A 409 -0.95 5.32 25.32
N LYS A 410 -2.22 5.29 25.70
CA LYS A 410 -3.30 5.85 24.87
C LYS A 410 -3.15 7.33 24.61
N THR A 411 -2.51 8.09 25.48
CA THR A 411 -2.32 9.55 25.33
C THR A 411 -1.14 9.92 24.44
N LEU A 412 -0.27 8.95 24.12
CA LEU A 412 0.89 9.19 23.27
C LEU A 412 0.46 9.63 21.86
N THR A 413 1.30 10.45 21.24
CA THR A 413 1.17 10.81 19.82
C THR A 413 1.97 9.89 18.91
N GLU A 414 3.12 9.41 19.41
CA GLU A 414 4.05 8.53 18.70
C GLU A 414 4.62 7.45 19.64
N LEU A 415 5.13 6.37 19.07
CA LEU A 415 5.84 5.34 19.84
C LEU A 415 7.15 5.93 20.41
N PRO A 416 7.47 5.68 21.69
CA PRO A 416 8.64 6.29 22.29
C PRO A 416 9.94 5.63 21.82
N ASP A 417 10.98 6.44 21.61
CA ASP A 417 12.33 5.96 21.30
C ASP A 417 13.09 5.47 22.56
N GLU A 418 12.72 5.98 23.75
CA GLU A 418 13.28 5.59 25.05
C GLU A 418 12.17 5.09 26.00
N PRO A 419 12.46 4.21 26.97
CA PRO A 419 11.48 3.73 27.94
C PRO A 419 10.82 4.87 28.73
N ILE A 420 9.49 4.91 28.71
CA ILE A 420 8.69 5.88 29.48
C ILE A 420 8.27 5.24 30.80
N LEU A 421 8.55 5.89 31.92
CA LEU A 421 8.04 5.52 33.24
C LEU A 421 6.81 6.33 33.61
N VAL A 422 5.77 5.65 34.07
CA VAL A 422 4.49 6.27 34.40
C VAL A 422 4.00 5.75 35.74
N LYS A 423 3.62 6.63 36.65
CA LYS A 423 3.12 6.28 37.98
C LYS A 423 1.63 6.54 38.09
N TRP A 424 0.91 5.64 38.76
CA TRP A 424 -0.47 5.85 39.16
C TRP A 424 -0.52 6.74 40.40
N VAL A 425 -1.09 7.94 40.27
CA VAL A 425 -1.24 8.90 41.37
C VAL A 425 -2.65 9.47 41.35
N ASP A 426 -3.36 9.37 42.46
CA ASP A 426 -4.70 9.94 42.65
C ASP A 426 -5.70 9.57 41.54
N GLY A 427 -5.63 8.33 41.05
CA GLY A 427 -6.56 7.78 40.06
C GLY A 427 -6.26 8.17 38.60
N LYS A 428 -5.05 8.65 38.31
CA LYS A 428 -4.61 8.99 36.95
C LYS A 428 -3.14 8.62 36.72
N PRO A 429 -2.73 8.40 35.46
CA PRO A 429 -1.32 8.24 35.13
C PRO A 429 -0.57 9.58 35.16
N VAL A 430 0.65 9.57 35.71
CA VAL A 430 1.57 10.71 35.77
C VAL A 430 2.94 10.26 35.29
N LEU A 431 3.52 10.98 34.33
CA LEU A 431 4.89 10.73 33.85
C LEU A 431 5.88 10.88 35.01
N VAL A 432 6.82 9.94 35.13
CA VAL A 432 7.94 10.02 36.07
C VAL A 432 9.14 10.54 35.29
N GLU A 433 9.67 11.69 35.71
CA GLU A 433 10.92 12.26 35.17
C GLU A 433 12.16 11.46 35.57
#